data_AF-A0A086ME18-F1
#
_entry.id   AF-A0A086ME18-F1
#
_cell.length_a   1.000
_cell.length_b   1.000
_cell.length_c   1.000
_cell.angle_alpha   90.00
_cell.angle_beta   90.00
_cell.angle_gamma   90.00
#
_symmetry.space_group_name_H-M   'P 1'
#
loop_
_entity.id
_entity.type
_entity.pdbx_description
1 polymer ?
#
loop_
_entity_poly.entity_id
_entity_poly.type
_entity_poly.pdbx_seq_one_letter_code
_entity_poly.pdbx_strand_id
1 'polypeptide(L)'
;MARLAQWPVAVVLSEVYRIEGEPRLIEDLGFADKNILNNAYDGVRRDEASMTQLWDAVRSVEVARRWDVEPLLGFRDPGKVQLCSSLYPNVRAGSAEGRRIRKEMVDKERDPKLARAVKENNRARNGGIIVCEGCDFRDENNVLFDAHHRDPLGKGPRWSCPESFAVLCPTCHRWCHYKAADILQPLKIPTLRAVRSGAVKLAATAIAE
;
A
#
# COMPACT_ATOMS: atom_id res chain seq x y z
N MET A 1 21.73 13.79 -4.16
CA MET A 1 20.68 13.45 -5.14
C MET A 1 21.12 12.52 -6.27
N ALA A 2 22.31 12.67 -6.85
CA ALA A 2 22.35 12.80 -8.31
C ALA A 2 22.03 11.54 -9.15
N ARG A 3 22.27 10.33 -8.66
CA ARG A 3 21.85 9.07 -9.32
C ARG A 3 20.84 8.27 -8.49
N LEU A 4 20.34 8.78 -7.38
CA LEU A 4 20.00 7.97 -6.20
C LEU A 4 18.63 7.26 -6.22
N ALA A 5 18.16 6.93 -7.40
CA ALA A 5 17.26 5.79 -7.55
C ALA A 5 17.48 5.12 -8.90
N GLN A 6 17.65 5.90 -9.98
CA GLN A 6 17.66 5.52 -11.39
C GLN A 6 16.48 4.65 -11.87
N TRP A 7 15.82 3.86 -11.01
CA TRP A 7 14.72 2.93 -11.25
C TRP A 7 13.94 2.73 -9.91
N PRO A 8 12.73 2.17 -9.93
CA PRO A 8 11.54 2.82 -9.35
C PRO A 8 11.70 3.24 -7.87
N VAL A 9 11.47 4.52 -7.61
CA VAL A 9 11.48 5.12 -6.27
C VAL A 9 10.04 5.31 -5.80
N ALA A 10 9.73 4.84 -4.60
CA ALA A 10 8.53 5.24 -3.88
C ALA A 10 8.92 6.41 -2.95
N VAL A 11 8.63 7.65 -3.36
CA VAL A 11 8.65 8.77 -2.43
C VAL A 11 7.29 8.76 -1.74
N VAL A 12 7.21 8.15 -0.56
CA VAL A 12 5.99 8.21 0.24
C VAL A 12 5.99 9.57 0.93
N LEU A 13 5.12 10.46 0.48
CA LEU A 13 4.96 11.81 1.01
C LEU A 13 4.59 11.71 2.50
N SER A 14 5.51 12.09 3.37
CA SER A 14 5.27 12.16 4.83
C SER A 14 4.26 13.25 5.18
N GLU A 15 4.16 14.28 4.34
CA GLU A 15 3.18 15.35 4.43
C GLU A 15 2.61 15.65 3.05
N VAL A 16 1.28 15.64 2.95
CA VAL A 16 0.57 16.03 1.74
C VAL A 16 -0.15 17.34 2.03
N TYR A 17 0.05 18.31 1.15
CA TYR A 17 -0.59 19.62 1.21
C TYR A 17 -1.49 19.79 0.00
N ARG A 18 -2.61 20.49 0.17
CA ARG A 18 -3.52 20.93 -0.89
C ARG A 18 -3.45 22.44 -0.98
N ILE A 19 -3.43 22.96 -2.20
CA ILE A 19 -3.62 24.38 -2.47
C ILE A 19 -5.12 24.66 -2.37
N GLU A 20 -5.50 25.53 -1.44
CA GLU A 20 -6.90 25.87 -1.20
C GLU A 20 -7.50 26.62 -2.40
N GLY A 21 -8.76 26.32 -2.70
CA GLY A 21 -9.47 26.84 -3.87
C GLY A 21 -9.10 26.20 -5.22
N GLU A 22 -8.05 25.38 -5.29
CA GLU A 22 -7.61 24.69 -6.52
C GLU A 22 -7.55 25.61 -7.76
N PRO A 23 -6.76 26.70 -7.71
CA PRO A 23 -6.76 27.71 -8.75
C PRO A 23 -6.33 27.14 -10.11
N ARG A 24 -7.06 27.51 -11.15
CA ARG A 24 -6.83 27.08 -12.53
C ARG A 24 -5.65 27.86 -13.11
N LEU A 25 -4.72 27.16 -13.74
CA LEU A 25 -3.48 27.73 -14.28
C LEU A 25 -3.73 28.94 -15.20
N ILE A 26 -4.67 28.81 -16.14
CA ILE A 26 -4.89 29.86 -17.13
C ILE A 26 -5.77 30.97 -16.56
N GLU A 27 -6.92 30.58 -16.00
CA GLU A 27 -7.97 31.54 -15.64
C GLU A 27 -7.70 32.27 -14.34
N ASP A 28 -7.09 31.60 -13.36
CA ASP A 28 -6.92 32.15 -12.01
C ASP A 28 -5.45 32.55 -11.76
N LEU A 29 -4.48 31.87 -12.40
CA LEU A 29 -3.04 32.15 -12.24
C LEU A 29 -2.39 32.85 -13.45
N GLY A 30 -3.14 33.09 -14.53
CA GLY A 30 -2.70 33.90 -15.67
C GLY A 30 -1.64 33.27 -16.58
N PHE A 31 -1.47 31.95 -16.54
CA PHE A 31 -0.58 31.26 -17.48
C PHE A 31 -1.16 31.25 -18.90
N ALA A 32 -0.30 31.33 -19.92
CA ALA A 32 -0.71 31.30 -21.31
C ALA A 32 -1.29 29.92 -21.72
N ASP A 33 -0.84 28.85 -21.07
CA ASP A 33 -1.25 27.48 -21.30
C ASP A 33 -1.01 26.60 -20.05
N LYS A 34 -1.20 25.29 -20.19
CA LYS A 34 -0.94 24.31 -19.11
C LYS A 34 0.47 23.71 -19.18
N ASN A 35 1.29 24.13 -20.14
CA ASN A 35 2.63 23.57 -20.38
C ASN A 35 3.61 23.93 -19.26
N ILE A 36 3.26 24.89 -18.37
CA ILE A 36 4.00 25.15 -17.14
C ILE A 36 4.11 23.90 -16.24
N LEU A 37 3.18 22.94 -16.37
CA LEU A 37 3.22 21.63 -15.70
C LEU A 37 3.78 20.51 -16.59
N ASN A 38 4.17 20.79 -17.84
CA ASN A 38 4.83 19.77 -18.64
C ASN A 38 6.13 19.38 -17.95
N ASN A 39 6.38 18.07 -17.88
CA ASN A 39 7.54 17.54 -17.16
C ASN A 39 7.51 17.81 -15.64
N ALA A 40 6.36 18.14 -15.04
CA ALA A 40 6.15 18.17 -13.59
C ALA A 40 6.04 16.76 -12.98
N TYR A 41 6.87 15.83 -13.47
CA TYR A 41 7.10 14.52 -12.88
C TYR A 41 8.58 14.40 -12.50
N ASP A 42 8.88 13.52 -11.55
CA ASP A 42 10.23 13.38 -11.03
C ASP A 42 11.21 12.91 -12.12
N GLY A 43 12.38 13.53 -12.18
CA GLY A 43 13.50 13.08 -13.04
C GLY A 43 13.61 13.72 -14.42
N VAL A 44 12.73 14.65 -14.81
CA VAL A 44 12.94 15.48 -16.01
C VAL A 44 13.54 16.83 -15.62
N ARG A 45 14.50 17.28 -16.42
CA ARG A 45 15.08 18.62 -16.27
C ARG A 45 13.97 19.65 -16.44
N ARG A 46 13.58 20.27 -15.34
CA ARG A 46 12.59 21.35 -15.34
C ARG A 46 13.25 22.63 -15.82
N ASP A 47 12.50 23.39 -16.60
CA ASP A 47 12.91 24.74 -16.96
C ASP A 47 12.84 25.63 -15.70
N GLU A 48 13.96 26.24 -15.34
CA GLU A 48 14.11 26.96 -14.06
C GLU A 48 13.27 28.25 -14.05
N ALA A 49 13.12 28.89 -15.20
CA ALA A 49 12.25 30.07 -15.36
C ALA A 49 10.78 29.69 -15.16
N SER A 50 10.31 28.62 -15.80
CA SER A 50 8.96 28.08 -15.64
C SER A 50 8.66 27.69 -14.18
N MET A 51 9.62 27.06 -13.49
CA MET A 51 9.47 26.70 -12.08
C MET A 51 9.37 27.95 -11.18
N THR A 52 10.20 28.96 -11.44
CA THR A 52 10.16 30.22 -10.69
C THR A 52 8.83 30.93 -10.90
N GLN A 53 8.36 31.00 -12.15
CA GLN A 53 7.07 31.59 -12.50
C GLN A 53 5.90 30.85 -11.82
N LEU A 54 5.92 29.51 -11.80
CA LEU A 54 4.94 28.71 -11.09
C LEU A 54 4.94 29.02 -9.59
N TRP A 55 6.12 29.03 -8.96
CA TRP A 55 6.26 29.35 -7.54
C TRP A 55 5.77 30.75 -7.21
N ASP A 56 6.12 31.75 -8.01
CA ASP A 56 5.66 33.12 -7.81
C ASP A 56 4.14 33.28 -7.96
N ALA A 57 3.52 32.50 -8.84
CA ALA A 57 2.07 32.49 -9.00
C ALA A 57 1.33 31.84 -7.81
N VAL A 58 1.93 30.81 -7.18
CA VAL A 58 1.26 30.05 -6.10
C VAL A 58 1.73 30.41 -4.69
N ARG A 59 2.81 31.18 -4.51
CA ARG A 59 3.40 31.47 -3.19
C ARG A 59 2.49 32.21 -2.21
N SER A 60 1.49 32.92 -2.72
CA SER A 60 0.51 33.67 -1.93
C SER A 60 -0.79 32.90 -1.73
N VAL A 61 -0.95 31.73 -2.37
CA VAL A 61 -2.15 30.92 -2.24
C VAL A 61 -2.07 30.14 -0.93
N GLU A 62 -3.18 30.11 -0.19
CA GLU A 62 -3.24 29.32 1.03
C GLU A 62 -3.06 27.83 0.74
N VAL A 63 -2.36 27.15 1.65
CA VAL A 63 -2.17 25.71 1.62
C VAL A 63 -2.69 25.10 2.90
N ALA A 64 -3.46 24.02 2.78
CA ALA A 64 -3.91 23.23 3.92
C ALA A 64 -3.23 21.86 3.90
N ARG A 65 -2.87 21.39 5.08
CA ARG A 65 -2.38 20.02 5.24
C ARG A 65 -3.53 19.02 5.08
N ARG A 66 -3.32 18.00 4.26
CA ARG A 66 -4.25 16.88 4.04
C ARG A 66 -4.02 15.79 5.10
N TRP A 67 -4.68 15.94 6.25
CA TRP A 67 -4.63 14.96 7.34
C TRP A 67 -5.36 13.65 7.03
N ASP A 68 -6.25 13.67 6.02
CA ASP A 68 -6.98 12.50 5.52
C ASP A 68 -6.08 11.51 4.74
N VAL A 69 -4.88 11.95 4.33
CA VAL A 69 -3.88 11.09 3.70
C VAL A 69 -2.96 10.54 4.78
N GLU A 70 -3.38 9.44 5.40
CA GLU A 70 -2.58 8.76 6.42
C GLU A 70 -1.43 7.95 5.80
N PRO A 71 -0.22 7.98 6.40
CA PRO A 71 0.84 7.05 6.03
C PRO A 71 0.42 5.61 6.36
N LEU A 72 1.01 4.63 5.65
CA LEU A 72 0.74 3.21 5.91
C LEU A 72 1.03 2.85 7.37
N LEU A 73 0.26 1.94 7.95
CA LEU A 73 0.40 1.56 9.36
C LEU A 73 1.79 0.94 9.64
N GLY A 74 2.55 1.56 10.56
CA GLY A 74 3.92 1.15 10.90
C GLY A 74 5.00 1.73 9.97
N PHE A 75 4.63 2.65 9.08
CA PHE A 75 5.58 3.39 8.26
C PHE A 75 6.53 4.21 9.14
N ARG A 76 7.83 4.04 8.92
CA ARG A 76 8.89 4.89 9.46
C ARG A 76 9.67 5.45 8.29
N ASP A 77 9.76 6.77 8.18
CA ASP A 77 10.65 7.43 7.23
C ASP A 77 12.10 7.20 7.68
N PRO A 78 12.91 6.43 6.93
CA PRO A 78 14.31 6.20 7.28
C PRO A 78 15.20 7.44 7.04
N GLY A 79 14.65 8.54 6.50
CA GLY A 79 15.37 9.78 6.17
C GLY A 79 16.34 9.62 5.00
N LYS A 80 16.28 8.49 4.29
CA LYS A 80 17.19 8.12 3.20
C LYS A 80 16.41 7.50 2.04
N VAL A 81 16.65 8.00 0.83
CA VAL A 81 16.10 7.43 -0.40
C VAL A 81 16.73 6.07 -0.66
N GLN A 82 15.93 5.05 -0.94
CA GLN A 82 16.38 3.69 -1.23
C GLN A 82 15.71 3.15 -2.50
N LEU A 83 16.49 2.45 -3.34
CA LEU A 83 15.97 1.76 -4.53
C LEU A 83 15.04 0.63 -4.10
N CYS A 84 13.78 0.72 -4.49
CA CYS A 84 12.80 -0.36 -4.35
C CYS A 84 12.73 -1.08 -5.70
N SER A 85 13.61 -2.05 -5.95
CA SER A 85 13.57 -2.77 -7.23
C SER A 85 12.31 -3.63 -7.34
N SER A 86 11.67 -3.55 -8.50
CA SER A 86 10.57 -4.43 -8.91
C SER A 86 11.14 -5.59 -9.75
N LEU A 87 11.93 -6.47 -9.14
CA LEU A 87 12.29 -7.74 -9.80
C LEU A 87 11.58 -8.88 -9.10
N TYR A 88 10.25 -8.88 -9.18
CA TYR A 88 9.51 -10.11 -8.97
C TYR A 88 9.92 -11.10 -10.06
N PRO A 89 10.32 -12.33 -9.71
CA PRO A 89 10.46 -13.37 -10.72
C PRO A 89 9.07 -13.63 -11.31
N ASN A 90 8.86 -13.16 -12.53
CA ASN A 90 7.62 -13.38 -13.25
C ASN A 90 7.59 -14.85 -13.70
N VAL A 91 6.89 -15.70 -12.96
CA VAL A 91 6.72 -17.11 -13.32
C VAL A 91 5.68 -17.15 -14.45
N ARG A 92 6.15 -17.33 -15.69
CA ARG A 92 5.25 -17.49 -16.84
C ARG A 92 4.33 -18.68 -16.60
N ALA A 93 3.04 -18.54 -16.92
CA ALA A 93 2.13 -19.67 -17.01
C ALA A 93 2.75 -20.72 -17.96
N GLY A 94 2.86 -21.97 -17.50
CA GLY A 94 3.58 -23.05 -18.21
C GLY A 94 5.04 -23.27 -17.77
N SER A 95 5.54 -22.57 -16.75
CA SER A 95 6.84 -22.89 -16.13
C SER A 95 6.81 -24.28 -15.46
N ALA A 96 7.96 -24.99 -15.46
CA ALA A 96 8.08 -26.30 -14.83
C ALA A 96 7.62 -26.29 -13.36
N GLU A 97 6.62 -27.13 -13.04
CA GLU A 97 6.17 -27.36 -11.67
C GLU A 97 7.33 -27.87 -10.79
N GLY A 98 7.32 -27.52 -9.50
CA GLY A 98 8.34 -27.97 -8.54
C GLY A 98 9.57 -27.06 -8.41
N ARG A 99 9.75 -26.05 -9.27
CA ARG A 99 10.82 -25.05 -9.07
C ARG A 99 10.54 -24.16 -7.86
N ARG A 100 11.47 -24.09 -6.90
CA ARG A 100 11.29 -23.43 -5.58
C ARG A 100 11.39 -21.89 -5.57
N ILE A 101 11.14 -21.22 -6.69
CA ILE A 101 11.31 -19.75 -6.82
C ILE A 101 10.49 -18.99 -5.77
N ARG A 102 9.17 -19.23 -5.71
CA ARG A 102 8.27 -18.49 -4.81
C ARG A 102 8.56 -18.75 -3.33
N LYS A 103 8.91 -19.99 -2.97
CA LYS A 103 9.18 -20.37 -1.57
C LYS A 103 10.45 -19.68 -1.07
N GLU A 104 11.53 -19.72 -1.85
CA GLU A 104 12.78 -19.05 -1.49
C GLU A 104 12.62 -17.53 -1.40
N MET A 105 11.85 -16.92 -2.31
CA MET A 105 11.52 -15.50 -2.26
C MET A 105 10.77 -15.16 -0.96
N VAL A 106 9.71 -15.90 -0.63
CA VAL A 106 8.92 -15.71 0.59
C VAL A 106 9.77 -15.87 1.84
N ASP A 107 10.60 -16.91 1.90
CA ASP A 107 11.44 -17.22 3.07
C ASP A 107 12.57 -16.17 3.26
N LYS A 108 13.06 -15.55 2.16
CA LYS A 108 14.07 -14.46 2.21
C LYS A 108 13.47 -13.09 2.53
N GLU A 109 12.30 -12.78 1.97
CA GLU A 109 11.69 -11.44 2.06
C GLU A 109 10.81 -11.24 3.28
N ARG A 110 10.29 -12.33 3.88
CA ARG A 110 9.39 -12.25 5.03
C ARG A 110 10.07 -12.81 6.26
N ASP A 111 10.01 -12.06 7.36
CA ASP A 111 10.45 -12.58 8.65
C ASP A 111 9.39 -13.53 9.23
N PRO A 112 9.66 -14.85 9.33
CA PRO A 112 8.70 -15.80 9.90
C PRO A 112 8.41 -15.53 11.39
N LYS A 113 9.30 -14.82 12.10
CA LYS A 113 9.09 -14.45 13.51
C LYS A 113 7.94 -13.45 13.65
N LEU A 114 7.74 -12.56 12.68
CA LEU A 114 6.61 -11.63 12.69
C LEU A 114 5.29 -12.38 12.59
N ALA A 115 5.17 -13.34 11.67
CA ALA A 115 3.95 -14.14 11.53
C ALA A 115 3.61 -14.91 12.82
N ARG A 116 4.63 -15.42 13.53
CA ARG A 116 4.46 -16.05 14.84
C ARG A 116 4.01 -15.02 15.89
N ALA A 117 4.71 -13.90 16.01
CA ALA A 117 4.42 -12.84 16.98
C ALA A 117 3.01 -12.28 16.82
N VAL A 118 2.53 -12.09 15.59
CA VAL A 118 1.16 -11.65 15.28
C VAL A 118 0.13 -12.60 15.87
N LYS A 119 0.30 -13.92 15.67
CA LYS A 119 -0.62 -14.93 16.17
C LYS A 119 -0.55 -15.05 17.70
N GLU A 120 0.64 -14.92 18.28
CA GLU A 120 0.86 -14.89 19.72
C GLU A 120 0.18 -13.66 20.37
N ASN A 121 0.35 -12.47 19.79
CA ASN A 121 -0.30 -11.25 20.26
C ASN A 121 -1.83 -11.33 20.15
N ASN A 122 -2.35 -11.89 19.06
CA ASN A 122 -3.78 -12.14 18.91
C ASN A 122 -4.28 -13.12 19.99
N ARG A 123 -3.56 -14.22 20.23
CA ARG A 123 -3.88 -15.19 21.29
C ARG A 123 -3.93 -14.52 22.67
N ALA A 124 -2.90 -13.76 23.02
CA ALA A 124 -2.79 -13.08 24.30
C ALA A 124 -3.95 -12.09 24.53
N ARG A 125 -4.31 -11.32 23.50
CA ARG A 125 -5.42 -10.35 23.55
C ARG A 125 -6.81 -10.99 23.67
N ASN A 126 -6.93 -12.27 23.33
CA ASN A 126 -8.21 -12.98 23.30
C ASN A 126 -8.33 -14.06 24.38
N GLY A 127 -7.52 -13.99 25.44
CA GLY A 127 -7.63 -14.92 26.57
C GLY A 127 -7.12 -16.33 26.29
N GLY A 128 -6.09 -16.47 25.44
CA GLY A 128 -5.44 -17.76 25.19
C GLY A 128 -5.91 -18.48 23.92
N ILE A 129 -6.97 -17.99 23.26
CA ILE A 129 -7.50 -18.53 22.00
C ILE A 129 -7.21 -17.57 20.84
N ILE A 130 -6.97 -18.09 19.64
CA ILE A 130 -6.76 -17.26 18.45
C ILE A 130 -8.11 -16.93 17.84
N VAL A 131 -8.30 -15.68 17.42
CA VAL A 131 -9.57 -15.17 16.88
C VAL A 131 -9.32 -14.52 15.52
N CYS A 132 -10.09 -14.95 14.52
CA CYS A 132 -10.11 -14.36 13.19
C CYS A 132 -10.71 -12.95 13.24
N GLU A 133 -9.95 -11.95 12.79
CA GLU A 133 -10.40 -10.55 12.77
C GLU A 133 -11.47 -10.27 11.70
N GLY A 134 -11.65 -11.18 10.73
CA GLY A 134 -12.64 -11.06 9.67
C GLY A 134 -14.02 -11.65 9.99
N CYS A 135 -14.11 -12.66 10.86
CA CYS A 135 -15.40 -13.32 11.14
C CYS A 135 -15.52 -13.92 12.56
N ASP A 136 -14.62 -13.56 13.46
CA ASP A 136 -14.62 -13.98 14.87
C ASP A 136 -14.56 -15.50 15.10
N PHE A 137 -14.22 -16.29 14.08
CA PHE A 137 -13.91 -17.71 14.22
C PHE A 137 -12.76 -17.90 15.21
N ARG A 138 -12.91 -18.84 16.14
CA ARG A 138 -11.97 -19.07 17.24
C ARG A 138 -11.47 -20.50 17.23
N ASP A 139 -10.17 -20.67 17.45
CA ASP A 139 -9.56 -21.99 17.64
C ASP A 139 -8.23 -21.85 18.39
N GLU A 140 -7.82 -22.89 19.10
CA GLU A 140 -6.53 -22.92 19.80
C GLU A 140 -5.37 -23.26 18.85
N ASN A 141 -5.68 -23.93 17.73
CA ASN A 141 -4.71 -24.37 16.76
C ASN A 141 -4.28 -23.22 15.83
N ASN A 142 -3.03 -22.79 15.97
CA ASN A 142 -2.47 -21.68 15.20
C ASN A 142 -2.29 -21.97 13.70
N VAL A 143 -2.42 -23.24 13.27
CA VAL A 143 -2.32 -23.65 11.86
C VAL A 143 -3.57 -23.28 11.09
N LEU A 144 -4.70 -23.10 11.78
CA LEU A 144 -5.97 -22.64 11.18
C LEU A 144 -6.01 -21.13 10.96
N PHE A 145 -4.89 -20.42 11.14
CA PHE A 145 -4.82 -18.97 11.00
C PHE A 145 -3.56 -18.50 10.28
N ASP A 146 -3.77 -17.53 9.40
CA ASP A 146 -2.74 -16.85 8.64
C ASP A 146 -2.52 -15.43 9.19
N ALA A 147 -1.25 -15.00 9.19
CA ALA A 147 -0.90 -13.60 9.36
C ALA A 147 -1.02 -12.89 8.00
N HIS A 148 -2.07 -12.08 7.84
CA HIS A 148 -2.37 -11.34 6.64
C HIS A 148 -1.91 -9.90 6.78
N HIS A 149 -1.15 -9.35 5.84
CA HIS A 149 -0.76 -7.94 5.93
C HIS A 149 -1.98 -7.05 5.65
N ARG A 150 -2.24 -6.06 6.50
CA ARG A 150 -3.33 -5.08 6.30
C ARG A 150 -3.09 -4.22 5.06
N ASP A 151 -1.83 -3.90 4.81
CA ASP A 151 -1.37 -3.29 3.58
C ASP A 151 -0.55 -4.31 2.77
N PRO A 152 -0.82 -4.56 1.49
CA PRO A 152 -0.10 -5.57 0.72
C PRO A 152 1.38 -5.22 0.53
N LEU A 153 2.29 -6.20 0.63
CA LEU A 153 3.72 -5.99 0.35
C LEU A 153 3.99 -5.57 -1.10
N GLY A 154 3.07 -5.86 -2.03
CA GLY A 154 3.15 -5.42 -3.43
C GLY A 154 3.18 -3.90 -3.62
N LYS A 155 2.77 -3.12 -2.60
CA LYS A 155 2.87 -1.65 -2.61
C LYS A 155 4.31 -1.14 -2.49
N GLY A 156 5.24 -1.99 -2.08
CA GLY A 156 6.67 -1.67 -1.95
C GLY A 156 7.27 -2.08 -0.59
N PRO A 157 8.61 -2.02 -0.48
CA PRO A 157 9.36 -2.30 0.75
C PRO A 157 8.93 -1.40 1.91
N ARG A 158 8.84 -1.98 3.10
CA ARG A 158 8.53 -1.25 4.34
C ARG A 158 8.93 -2.06 5.57
N TRP A 159 9.06 -1.36 6.69
CA TRP A 159 9.09 -2.00 8.00
C TRP A 159 7.71 -2.54 8.32
N SER A 160 7.65 -3.78 8.79
CA SER A 160 6.41 -4.40 9.27
C SER A 160 6.56 -4.70 10.75
N CYS A 161 5.54 -4.37 11.52
CA CYS A 161 5.40 -4.74 12.93
C CYS A 161 4.14 -5.61 13.10
N PRO A 162 3.92 -6.25 14.26
CA PRO A 162 2.74 -7.09 14.45
C PRO A 162 1.41 -6.39 14.14
N GLU A 163 1.33 -5.08 14.34
CA GLU A 163 0.16 -4.25 14.06
C GLU A 163 -0.13 -4.11 12.56
N SER A 164 0.90 -4.23 11.71
CA SER A 164 0.77 -4.23 10.24
C SER A 164 0.02 -5.45 9.70
N PHE A 165 -0.34 -6.40 10.57
CA PHE A 165 -1.03 -7.63 10.21
C PHE A 165 -2.42 -7.72 10.83
N ALA A 166 -3.25 -8.55 10.23
CA ALA A 166 -4.47 -9.09 10.76
C ALA A 166 -4.37 -10.61 10.81
N VAL A 167 -4.98 -11.23 11.82
CA VAL A 167 -5.12 -12.69 11.90
C VAL A 167 -6.41 -13.11 11.20
N LEU A 168 -6.30 -13.93 10.16
CA LEU A 168 -7.44 -14.41 9.38
C LEU A 168 -7.47 -15.93 9.32
N CYS A 169 -8.66 -16.53 9.35
CA CYS A 169 -8.84 -17.94 8.99
C CYS A 169 -8.67 -18.14 7.47
N PRO A 170 -8.39 -19.36 6.98
CA PRO A 170 -8.18 -19.64 5.56
C PRO A 170 -9.28 -19.11 4.65
N THR A 171 -10.53 -19.20 5.10
CA THR A 171 -11.69 -18.71 4.35
C THR A 171 -11.66 -17.19 4.24
N CYS A 172 -11.49 -16.47 5.35
CA CYS A 172 -11.47 -15.00 5.34
C CYS A 172 -10.25 -14.47 4.58
N HIS A 173 -9.10 -15.14 4.70
CA HIS A 173 -7.89 -14.77 3.98
C HIS A 173 -8.09 -14.88 2.46
N ARG A 174 -8.62 -16.01 1.97
CA ARG A 174 -8.95 -16.19 0.54
C ARG A 174 -9.99 -15.19 0.07
N TRP A 175 -11.05 -14.98 0.87
CA TRP A 175 -12.15 -14.08 0.53
C TRP A 175 -11.67 -12.63 0.39
N CYS A 176 -10.77 -12.20 1.27
CA CYS A 176 -10.14 -10.88 1.24
C CYS A 176 -9.50 -10.55 -0.12
N HIS A 177 -8.81 -11.54 -0.72
CA HIS A 177 -8.21 -11.40 -2.05
C HIS A 177 -9.21 -11.61 -3.18
N TYR A 178 -10.07 -12.63 -3.07
CA TYR A 178 -10.98 -13.03 -4.16
C TYR A 178 -12.07 -11.98 -4.46
N LYS A 179 -12.56 -11.27 -3.45
CA LYS A 179 -13.58 -10.22 -3.64
C LYS A 179 -13.02 -8.82 -3.80
N ALA A 180 -11.69 -8.67 -3.75
CA ALA A 180 -11.08 -7.40 -4.10
C ALA A 180 -11.22 -7.14 -5.60
N ALA A 181 -11.24 -5.86 -5.99
CA ALA A 181 -11.23 -5.50 -7.40
C ALA A 181 -9.90 -5.85 -8.09
N ASP A 182 -8.82 -5.84 -7.30
CA ASP A 182 -7.48 -6.26 -7.70
C ASP A 182 -6.98 -7.27 -6.64
N ILE A 183 -6.57 -8.46 -7.08
CA ILE A 183 -6.06 -9.52 -6.20
C ILE A 183 -4.81 -9.10 -5.41
N LEU A 184 -4.05 -8.12 -5.93
CA LEU A 184 -2.88 -7.52 -5.28
C LEU A 184 -3.26 -6.46 -4.26
N GLN A 185 -4.52 -6.02 -4.25
CA GLN A 185 -5.09 -5.06 -3.30
C GLN A 185 -6.29 -5.67 -2.55
N PRO A 186 -6.04 -6.67 -1.67
CA PRO A 186 -7.06 -7.28 -0.81
C PRO A 186 -7.93 -6.25 -0.07
N LEU A 187 -9.15 -6.66 0.23
CA LEU A 187 -10.10 -5.85 0.99
C LEU A 187 -9.54 -5.44 2.37
N LYS A 188 -9.86 -4.22 2.81
CA LYS A 188 -9.57 -3.82 4.19
C LYS A 188 -10.42 -4.66 5.16
N ILE A 189 -9.88 -4.95 6.35
CA ILE A 189 -10.55 -5.79 7.37
C ILE A 189 -11.97 -5.31 7.71
N PRO A 190 -12.25 -4.00 7.92
CA PRO A 190 -13.62 -3.54 8.16
C PRO A 190 -14.59 -3.90 7.01
N THR A 191 -14.14 -3.74 5.76
CA THR A 191 -14.92 -4.13 4.58
C THR A 191 -15.12 -5.64 4.52
N LEU A 192 -14.08 -6.43 4.80
CA LEU A 192 -14.17 -7.88 4.86
C LEU A 192 -15.20 -8.33 5.92
N ARG A 193 -15.20 -7.72 7.11
CA ARG A 193 -16.18 -8.01 8.16
C ARG A 193 -17.61 -7.71 7.69
N ALA A 194 -17.83 -6.56 7.05
CA ALA A 194 -19.14 -6.18 6.52
C ALA A 194 -19.64 -7.13 5.43
N VAL A 195 -18.75 -7.64 4.58
CA VAL A 195 -19.07 -8.66 3.56
C VAL A 195 -19.37 -10.01 4.21
N ARG A 196 -18.59 -10.41 5.23
CA ARG A 196 -18.78 -11.67 5.96
C ARG A 196 -20.07 -11.71 6.75
N SER A 197 -20.50 -10.58 7.31
CA SER A 197 -21.77 -10.45 8.04
C SER A 197 -22.98 -10.29 7.12
N GLY A 198 -22.77 -10.14 5.81
CA GLY A 198 -23.84 -9.87 4.85
C GLY A 198 -24.38 -8.43 4.89
N ALA A 199 -23.77 -7.54 5.68
CA ALA A 199 -24.15 -6.14 5.79
C ALA A 199 -23.86 -5.34 4.51
N VAL A 200 -22.88 -5.77 3.72
CA VAL A 200 -22.53 -5.16 2.43
C VAL A 200 -22.44 -6.25 1.37
N LYS A 201 -23.17 -6.09 0.27
CA LYS A 201 -22.96 -6.86 -0.96
C LYS A 201 -21.96 -6.09 -1.83
N LEU A 202 -20.76 -6.64 -2.01
CA LEU A 202 -19.85 -6.13 -3.04
C LEU A 202 -20.45 -6.43 -4.41
N ALA A 203 -20.44 -5.44 -5.31
CA ALA A 203 -20.75 -5.68 -6.71
C ALA A 203 -19.81 -6.78 -7.24
N ALA A 204 -20.35 -7.72 -8.03
CA ALA A 204 -19.52 -8.74 -8.66
C ALA A 204 -18.53 -8.04 -9.58
N THR A 205 -17.25 -8.02 -9.24
CA THR A 205 -16.21 -7.64 -10.20
C THR A 205 -16.19 -8.71 -11.28
N ALA A 206 -16.45 -8.28 -12.52
CA ALA A 206 -16.22 -9.08 -13.70
C ALA A 206 -14.73 -9.44 -13.72
N ILE A 207 -14.43 -10.72 -13.48
CA ILE A 207 -13.09 -11.25 -13.66
C ILE A 207 -12.92 -11.29 -15.17
N ALA A 208 -12.12 -10.36 -15.73
CA ALA A 208 -11.69 -10.47 -17.11
C ALA A 208 -10.78 -11.71 -17.18
N GLU A 209 -11.18 -12.66 -18.02
CA GLU A 209 -10.47 -13.93 -18.30
C GLU A 209 -9.05 -13.71 -18.82
#